data_AF-A0A2N9MDV5-F1
#
_entry.id   AF-A0A2N9MDV5-F1
#
_cell.length_a   1.000
_cell.length_b   1.000
_cell.length_c   1.000
_cell.angle_alpha   90.00
_cell.angle_beta   90.00
_cell.angle_gamma   90.00
#
_symmetry.space_group_name_H-M   'P 1'
#
loop_
_entity.id
_entity.type
_entity.pdbx_description
1 polymer ?
#
loop_
_entity_poly.entity_id
_entity_poly.type
_entity_poly.pdbx_seq_one_letter_code
_entity_poly.pdbx_strand_id
1 'polypeptide(L)' 'MSNSADRLKLCEAVLALIEQKRAETGDEFLGADIERVIVESQFRELEQEILEDPGAFEPWLVRRRP' A
#
# COMPACT_ATOMS: atom_id res chain seq x y z
N MET A 1 -3.02 11.13 -14.11
CA MET A 1 -2.02 10.07 -13.89
C MET A 1 -1.30 10.39 -12.59
N SER A 2 -1.84 9.90 -11.48
CA SER A 2 -1.12 9.84 -10.20
C SER A 2 -0.30 8.57 -10.29
N ASN A 3 1.04 8.68 -10.31
CA ASN A 3 1.93 7.54 -10.41
C ASN A 3 1.73 6.68 -9.15
N SER A 4 1.55 5.36 -9.30
CA SER A 4 1.49 4.41 -8.18
C SER A 4 2.64 4.63 -7.19
N ALA A 5 3.82 5.04 -7.70
CA ALA A 5 4.96 5.42 -6.88
C ALA A 5 4.71 6.64 -5.98
N ASP A 6 3.98 7.66 -6.45
CA ASP A 6 3.68 8.85 -5.64
C ASP A 6 2.66 8.55 -4.55
N ARG A 7 1.67 7.70 -4.86
CA ARG A 7 0.73 7.19 -3.86
C ARG A 7 1.44 6.36 -2.79
N LEU A 8 2.32 5.43 -3.20
CA LEU A 8 3.11 4.62 -2.27
C LEU A 8 3.99 5.47 -1.36
N LYS A 9 4.65 6.50 -1.89
CA LYS A 9 5.43 7.46 -1.07
C LYS A 9 4.58 8.18 -0.04
N LEU A 10 3.36 8.57 -0.40
CA LEU A 10 2.44 9.18 0.54
C LEU A 10 2.04 8.21 1.66
N CYS A 11 1.68 6.97 1.30
CA CYS A 11 1.35 5.93 2.29
C CYS A 11 2.52 5.64 3.23
N GLU A 12 3.74 5.54 2.70
CA GLU A 12 4.96 5.36 3.50
C GLU A 12 5.17 6.52 4.48
N ALA A 13 4.99 7.77 4.02
CA ALA A 13 5.10 8.94 4.88
C ALA A 13 4.05 8.95 6.01
N VAL A 14 2.81 8.51 5.72
CA VAL A 14 1.76 8.40 6.73
C VAL A 14 2.09 7.32 7.76
N LEU A 15 2.56 6.14 7.32
CA LEU A 15 2.96 5.06 8.23
C LEU A 15 4.14 5.49 9.12
N ALA A 16 5.13 6.18 8.56
CA ALA A 16 6.24 6.73 9.33
C ALA A 16 5.78 7.74 10.39
N LEU A 17 4.78 8.57 10.06
CA LEU A 17 4.20 9.51 11.02
C LEU A 17 3.45 8.78 12.16
N ILE A 18 2.70 7.72 11.84
CA ILE A 18 2.02 6.90 12.84
C ILE A 18 3.05 6.28 13.80
N GLU A 19 4.12 5.70 13.26
CA GLU A 19 5.18 5.09 14.06
C GLU A 19 5.88 6.11 14.96
N GLN A 20 6.21 7.29 14.42
CA GLN A 20 6.74 8.40 15.23
C GLN A 20 5.79 8.76 16.37
N LYS A 21 4.48 8.82 16.10
CA LYS A 21 3.48 9.17 17.12
C LYS A 21 3.33 8.09 18.18
N ARG A 22 3.41 6.80 17.84
CA ARG A 22 3.46 5.69 18.82
C ARG A 22 4.65 5.84 19.76
N ALA A 23 5.83 6.15 19.22
CA ALA A 23 7.03 6.38 20.02
C ALA A 23 6.91 7.61 20.94
N GLU A 24 6.24 8.69 20.48
CA GLU A 24 6.03 9.90 21.27
C GLU A 24 4.99 9.72 22.39
N THR A 25 3.91 8.97 22.16
CA THR A 25 2.81 8.82 23.11
C THR A 25 2.92 7.58 24.00
N GLY A 26 3.70 6.57 23.57
CA GLY A 26 3.75 5.25 24.20
C GLY A 26 2.50 4.40 23.95
N ASP A 27 1.60 4.84 23.07
CA ASP A 27 0.40 4.07 22.68
C ASP A 27 0.70 3.22 21.45
N GLU A 28 0.92 1.92 21.66
CA GLU A 28 1.22 0.94 20.61
C GLU A 28 0.08 0.77 19.58
N PHE A 29 -1.17 1.06 19.97
CA PHE A 29 -2.34 0.89 19.10
C PHE A 29 -2.72 2.15 18.34
N LEU A 30 -2.04 3.27 18.60
CA LEU A 30 -2.29 4.53 17.92
C LEU A 30 -2.18 4.33 16.40
N GLY A 31 -3.26 4.63 15.68
CA GLY A 31 -3.31 4.54 14.22
C GLY A 31 -3.36 3.12 13.65
N ALA A 32 -3.55 2.06 14.45
CA ALA A 32 -3.61 0.68 13.96
C ALA A 32 -4.67 0.44 12.88
N ASP A 33 -5.87 1.02 13.03
CA ASP A 33 -6.93 0.90 12.02
C ASP A 33 -6.55 1.62 10.71
N ILE A 34 -5.85 2.75 10.81
CA ILE A 34 -5.40 3.52 9.64
C ILE A 34 -4.31 2.75 8.90
N GLU A 35 -3.32 2.24 9.63
CA GLU A 35 -2.27 1.38 9.09
C GLU A 35 -2.88 0.19 8.34
N ARG A 36 -3.83 -0.50 8.96
CA ARG A 36 -4.53 -1.62 8.34
C ARG A 36 -5.23 -1.21 7.05
N VAL A 37 -5.99 -0.12 7.05
CA VAL A 37 -6.70 0.36 5.85
C VAL A 37 -5.72 0.74 4.74
N ILE A 38 -4.60 1.40 5.06
CA ILE A 38 -3.57 1.77 4.09
C ILE A 38 -2.96 0.52 3.46
N VAL A 39 -2.56 -0.46 4.27
CA VAL A 39 -1.95 -1.69 3.75
C VAL A 39 -2.94 -2.47 2.89
N GLU A 40 -4.17 -2.68 3.37
CA GLU A 40 -5.20 -3.41 2.61
C GLU A 40 -5.57 -2.70 1.30
N SER A 41 -5.68 -1.37 1.29
CA SER A 41 -6.02 -0.62 0.07
C SER A 41 -4.87 -0.66 -0.94
N GLN A 42 -3.63 -0.47 -0.51
CA GLN A 42 -2.46 -0.47 -1.40
C GLN A 42 -2.26 -1.82 -2.08
N PHE A 43 -2.50 -2.94 -1.39
CA PHE A 43 -2.46 -4.25 -2.04
C PHE A 43 -3.50 -4.38 -3.15
N ARG A 44 -4.76 -3.99 -2.89
CA ARG A 44 -5.83 -4.08 -3.88
C ARG A 44 -5.59 -3.17 -5.07
N GLU A 45 -5.13 -1.94 -4.83
CA GLU A 45 -4.85 -0.98 -5.90
C GLU A 45 -3.68 -1.43 -6.77
N LEU A 46 -2.59 -1.92 -6.18
CA LEU A 46 -1.45 -2.46 -6.94
C LEU A 46 -1.84 -3.71 -7.73
N GLU A 47 -2.65 -4.60 -7.16
CA GLU A 47 -3.13 -5.78 -7.87
C GLU A 47 -3.97 -5.38 -9.09
N GLN A 48 -4.88 -4.42 -8.94
CA GLN A 48 -5.66 -3.89 -10.06
C GLN A 48 -4.76 -3.27 -11.13
N GLU A 49 -3.82 -2.43 -10.74
CA GLU A 49 -2.89 -1.78 -11.67
C GLU A 49 -2.04 -2.79 -12.45
N ILE A 50 -1.55 -3.85 -11.79
CA ILE A 50 -0.81 -4.94 -12.45
C ILE A 50 -1.72 -5.76 -13.38
N LEU A 51 -2.99 -5.96 -13.03
CA LEU A 51 -3.94 -6.67 -13.89
C LEU A 51 -4.34 -5.82 -15.11
N GLU A 52 -4.43 -4.50 -14.96
CA GLU A 52 -4.75 -3.54 -16.03
C GLU A 52 -3.56 -3.34 -16.99
N ASP A 53 -2.37 -3.07 -16.44
CA ASP A 53 -1.12 -2.96 -17.20
C ASP A 53 0.01 -3.71 -16.47
N PRO A 54 0.23 -4.98 -16.83
CA PRO A 54 1.23 -5.82 -16.19
C PRO A 54 2.67 -5.43 -16.57
N GLY A 55 2.86 -4.66 -17.64
CA GLY A 55 4.18 -4.25 -18.13
C GLY A 55 5.18 -5.40 -18.19
N ALA A 56 6.33 -5.21 -17.53
CA ALA A 56 7.40 -6.21 -17.47
C ALA A 56 7.03 -7.46 -16.66
N PHE A 57 5.98 -7.42 -15.82
CA PHE A 57 5.54 -8.55 -15.03
C PHE A 57 4.73 -9.59 -15.80
N GLU A 58 4.28 -9.25 -17.01
CA GLU A 58 3.48 -10.11 -17.89
C GLU A 58 3.99 -11.57 -17.98
N PRO A 59 5.30 -11.86 -18.13
CA PRO A 59 5.79 -13.23 -18.25
C PRO A 59 5.62 -14.08 -16.98
N TRP A 60 5.45 -13.44 -15.81
CA TRP A 60 5.37 -14.12 -14.52
C TRP A 60 3.95 -14.18 -13.95
N LEU A 61 2.98 -13.54 -14.60
CA LEU A 61 1.60 -13.56 -14.14
C LEU A 61 0.93 -14.90 -14.44
N VAL A 62 0.63 -15.65 -13.39
CA VAL A 62 -0.21 -16.84 -13.47
C VAL A 62 -1.68 -16.40 -13.57
N ARG A 63 -2.16 -16.17 -14.78
CA ARG A 63 -3.58 -15.94 -15.04
C ARG A 63 -4.35 -17.24 -14.80
N ARG A 64 -5.03 -17.36 -13.66
CA ARG A 64 -6.06 -18.38 -13.49
C ARG A 64 -7.22 -18.01 -14.42
N ARG A 65 -7.30 -18.68 -15.57
CA ARG A 65 -8.48 -18.56 -16.44
C ARG A 65 -9.71 -19.04 -15.65
N PRO A 66 -10.86 -18.38 -15.79
CA PRO A 66 -12.13 -18.96 -15.35
C PRO A 66 -12.45 -20.25 -16.10
#